data_AF-A0A3P7KWV2-F1
#
_entry.id   AF-A0A3P7KWV2-F1
#
_cell.length_a   1.000
_cell.length_b   1.000
_cell.length_c   1.000
_cell.angle_alpha   90.00
_cell.angle_beta   90.00
_cell.angle_gamma   90.00
#
_symmetry.space_group_name_H-M   'P 1'
#
loop_
_entity.id
_entity.type
_entity.pdbx_description
1 polymer ?
#
loop_
_entity_poly.entity_id
_entity_poly.type
_entity_poly.pdbx_seq_one_letter_code
_entity_poly.pdbx_strand_id
1 'polypeptide(L)'
;MLRKNHRSVSHSVEKDWANPSNADYKQYPPAHHDYNYSLLVTKSLDILTILVPPALPAVMTTGLFLAQLRLKKHGIFCINPSAINIAGTLNTVVFDKTGTLTEDEMSVKGVWRSGIQPTEFEEFYQQEYLLEPSHVDE
;
A
#
# COMPACT_ATOMS: atom_id res chain seq x y z
N MET A 1 6.76 -46.35 30.50
CA MET A 1 8.14 -46.42 31.03
C MET A 1 8.75 -45.03 30.98
N LEU A 2 8.99 -44.43 32.17
CA LEU A 2 9.96 -43.37 32.55
C LEU A 2 10.04 -42.06 31.71
N ARG A 3 10.06 -40.84 32.24
CA ARG A 3 9.80 -40.21 33.56
C ARG A 3 9.84 -38.68 33.29
N LYS A 4 9.04 -37.90 34.04
CA LYS A 4 8.83 -36.43 33.91
C LYS A 4 10.12 -35.58 33.94
N ASN A 5 10.08 -34.37 33.36
CA ASN A 5 10.31 -33.18 34.19
C ASN A 5 9.70 -31.88 33.61
N HIS A 6 8.60 -31.46 34.22
CA HIS A 6 8.23 -30.07 34.40
C HIS A 6 9.33 -29.37 35.21
N ARG A 7 9.96 -28.31 34.67
CA ARG A 7 10.46 -27.20 35.48
C ARG A 7 10.75 -25.96 34.60
N SER A 8 9.84 -25.00 34.73
CA SER A 8 10.12 -23.57 34.84
C SER A 8 11.02 -22.93 33.78
N VAL A 9 10.40 -22.50 32.68
CA VAL A 9 10.74 -21.20 32.08
C VAL A 9 10.32 -20.12 33.08
N SER A 10 11.05 -19.00 33.11
CA SER A 10 10.83 -17.75 33.86
C SER A 10 11.57 -17.62 35.20
N HIS A 11 12.22 -16.46 35.37
CA HIS A 11 13.07 -15.98 36.47
C HIS A 11 14.55 -16.42 36.48
N SER A 12 15.37 -15.89 35.56
CA SER A 12 16.78 -15.61 35.87
C SER A 12 17.46 -14.65 34.86
N VAL A 13 16.82 -13.52 34.52
CA VAL A 13 17.45 -12.52 33.63
C VAL A 13 17.62 -11.14 34.30
N GLU A 14 17.05 -10.90 35.49
CA GLU A 14 16.91 -9.52 35.99
C GLU A 14 17.80 -9.14 37.19
N LYS A 15 18.69 -10.02 37.68
CA LYS A 15 19.40 -9.76 38.95
C LYS A 15 20.93 -9.90 38.97
N ASP A 16 21.58 -10.03 37.82
CA ASP A 16 23.03 -10.29 37.79
C ASP A 16 23.89 -9.10 37.30
N TRP A 17 23.27 -7.97 36.93
CA TRP A 17 24.02 -6.83 36.35
C TRP A 17 24.86 -6.02 37.36
N ALA A 18 24.66 -6.21 38.67
CA ALA A 18 25.26 -5.37 39.71
C ALA A 18 26.29 -6.08 40.62
N ASN A 19 26.65 -7.34 40.33
CA ASN A 19 27.65 -8.06 41.12
C ASN A 19 28.98 -8.22 40.34
N PRO A 20 30.01 -7.38 40.58
CA PRO A 20 31.28 -7.45 39.86
C PRO A 20 32.09 -8.72 40.14
N SER A 21 31.69 -9.52 41.13
CA SER A 21 32.31 -10.83 41.43
C SER A 21 31.72 -12.01 40.64
N ASN A 22 30.51 -11.85 40.09
CA ASN A 22 29.85 -12.82 39.19
C ASN A 22 29.84 -12.37 37.73
N ALA A 23 30.30 -11.14 37.46
CA ALA A 23 30.54 -10.69 36.11
C ALA A 23 31.67 -11.54 35.55
N ASP A 24 31.33 -12.49 34.70
CA ASP A 24 32.26 -13.30 33.93
C ASP A 24 32.93 -12.41 32.86
N TYR A 25 33.68 -11.40 33.31
CA TYR A 25 34.44 -10.48 32.46
C TYR A 25 35.52 -11.22 31.67
N LYS A 26 35.84 -12.45 32.07
CA LYS A 26 36.70 -13.39 31.34
C LYS A 26 36.03 -14.04 30.14
N GLN A 27 34.70 -13.94 30.01
CA GLN A 27 33.98 -14.47 28.85
C GLN A 27 33.97 -13.50 27.67
N TYR A 28 34.31 -12.23 27.88
CA TYR A 28 34.66 -11.34 26.77
C TYR A 28 36.09 -11.70 26.33
N PRO A 29 36.31 -12.05 25.05
CA PRO A 29 37.64 -12.41 24.58
C PRO A 29 38.60 -11.24 24.86
N PRO A 30 39.79 -11.51 25.42
CA PRO A 30 40.78 -10.48 25.69
C PRO A 30 41.06 -9.69 24.41
N ALA A 31 41.20 -8.36 24.53
CA ALA A 31 41.50 -7.46 23.41
C ALA A 31 42.91 -7.71 22.86
N HIS A 32 43.11 -8.87 22.24
CA HIS A 32 44.31 -9.19 21.48
C HIS A 32 44.23 -8.42 20.17
N HIS A 33 45.29 -7.68 19.90
CA HIS A 33 45.44 -6.68 18.87
C HIS A 33 45.64 -7.29 17.47
N ASP A 34 44.82 -8.29 17.12
CA ASP A 34 44.84 -9.02 15.85
C ASP A 34 43.43 -9.09 15.25
N TYR A 35 42.86 -7.91 14.97
CA TYR A 35 41.56 -7.84 14.29
C TYR A 35 41.72 -8.28 12.84
N ASN A 36 41.21 -9.47 12.53
CA ASN A 36 41.00 -9.86 11.15
C ASN A 36 39.94 -8.94 10.54
N TYR A 37 40.35 -7.93 9.78
CA TYR A 37 39.45 -7.00 9.10
C TYR A 37 38.40 -7.73 8.25
N SER A 38 38.78 -8.87 7.64
CA SER A 38 37.87 -9.74 6.91
C SER A 38 36.71 -10.24 7.79
N LEU A 39 37.00 -10.69 9.02
CA LEU A 39 35.99 -11.16 9.96
C LEU A 39 35.04 -10.02 10.40
N LEU A 40 35.59 -8.83 10.67
CA LEU A 40 34.79 -7.67 11.03
C LEU A 40 33.84 -7.27 9.90
N VAL A 41 34.31 -7.26 8.66
CA VAL A 41 33.51 -6.96 7.48
C VAL A 41 32.41 -8.01 7.27
N THR A 42 32.74 -9.31 7.34
CA THR A 42 31.75 -10.38 7.18
C THR A 42 30.67 -10.33 8.26
N LYS A 43 31.04 -10.09 9.52
CA LYS A 43 30.08 -9.98 10.63
C LYS A 43 29.20 -8.73 10.52
N SER A 44 29.75 -7.63 10.00
CA SER A 44 28.98 -6.42 9.75
C SER A 44 27.96 -6.62 8.62
N LEU A 45 28.33 -7.33 7.56
CA LEU A 45 27.44 -7.65 6.45
C LEU A 45 26.29 -8.60 6.87
N ASP A 46 26.54 -9.54 7.78
CA ASP A 46 25.52 -10.45 8.33
C ASP A 46 24.42 -9.70 9.11
N ILE A 47 24.80 -8.67 9.88
CA ILE A 47 23.83 -7.80 10.56
C ILE A 47 22.98 -7.03 9.54
N LEU A 48 23.59 -6.55 8.46
CA LEU A 48 22.88 -5.79 7.42
C LEU A 48 21.87 -6.67 6.66
N THR A 49 22.21 -7.91 6.32
CA THR A 49 21.30 -8.82 5.61
C THR A 49 20.16 -9.32 6.50
N ILE A 50 20.34 -9.36 7.82
CA ILE A 50 19.27 -9.63 8.78
C ILE A 50 18.29 -8.45 8.85
N LEU A 51 18.82 -7.22 8.93
CA LEU A 51 18.00 -6.01 9.05
C LEU A 51 17.28 -5.67 7.74
N VAL A 52 17.95 -5.86 6.61
CA VAL A 52 17.39 -5.65 5.28
C VAL A 52 17.50 -6.97 4.52
N PRO A 53 16.53 -7.88 4.71
CA PRO A 53 16.49 -9.09 3.93
C PRO A 53 16.48 -8.75 2.44
N PRO A 54 17.35 -9.35 1.61
CA PRO A 54 17.43 -9.03 0.18
C PRO A 54 16.12 -9.30 -0.58
N ALA A 55 15.24 -10.13 -0.02
CA ALA A 55 13.91 -10.41 -0.57
C ALA A 55 12.87 -9.29 -0.34
N LEU A 56 13.09 -8.41 0.63
CA LEU A 56 12.12 -7.37 1.01
C LEU A 56 11.81 -6.39 -0.13
N PRO A 57 12.80 -5.78 -0.82
CA PRO A 57 12.51 -4.90 -1.96
C PRO A 57 11.88 -5.66 -3.15
N ALA A 58 12.22 -6.93 -3.32
CA ALA A 58 11.63 -7.78 -4.36
C ALA A 58 10.13 -8.01 -4.12
N VAL A 59 9.74 -8.38 -2.89
CA VAL A 59 8.34 -8.59 -2.51
C VAL A 59 7.51 -7.32 -2.68
N MET A 60 8.05 -6.15 -2.30
CA MET A 60 7.36 -4.87 -2.49
C MET A 60 7.05 -4.61 -3.98
N THR A 61 8.04 -4.85 -4.84
CA THR A 61 7.88 -4.68 -6.30
C THR A 61 6.87 -5.66 -6.88
N THR A 62 6.91 -6.93 -6.46
CA THR A 62 5.94 -7.94 -6.91
C THR A 62 4.51 -7.60 -6.45
N GLY A 63 4.33 -7.16 -5.21
CA GLY A 63 3.03 -6.73 -4.70
C GLY A 63 2.44 -5.59 -5.53
N LEU A 64 3.28 -4.63 -5.90
CA LEU A 64 2.89 -3.51 -6.73
C LEU A 64 2.52 -3.92 -8.16
N PHE A 65 3.30 -4.82 -8.76
CA PHE A 65 3.01 -5.39 -10.07
C PHE A 65 1.66 -6.12 -10.10
N LEU A 66 1.37 -6.93 -9.08
CA LEU A 66 0.08 -7.62 -8.96
C LEU A 66 -1.09 -6.64 -8.80
N ALA A 67 -0.91 -5.57 -8.02
CA ALA A 67 -1.92 -4.52 -7.88
C ALA A 67 -2.18 -3.81 -9.22
N GLN A 68 -1.13 -3.48 -9.98
CA GLN A 68 -1.26 -2.88 -11.31
C GLN A 68 -1.98 -3.80 -12.30
N LEU A 69 -1.69 -5.11 -12.28
CA LEU A 69 -2.43 -6.08 -13.10
C LEU A 69 -3.92 -6.14 -12.75
N ARG A 70 -4.26 -6.05 -11.46
CA ARG A 70 -5.66 -5.99 -11.00
C ARG A 70 -6.35 -4.72 -11.48
N LEU A 71 -5.69 -3.56 -11.39
CA LEU A 71 -6.22 -2.28 -11.87
C LEU A 71 -6.41 -2.28 -13.40
N LYS A 72 -5.45 -2.86 -14.14
CA LYS A 72 -5.53 -2.97 -15.60
C LYS A 72 -6.75 -3.77 -16.06
N LYS A 73 -7.15 -4.82 -15.33
CA LYS A 73 -8.40 -5.56 -15.61
C LYS A 73 -9.66 -4.71 -15.49
N HIS A 74 -9.61 -3.60 -14.75
CA HIS A 74 -10.70 -2.64 -14.59
C HIS A 74 -10.54 -1.41 -15.50
N GLY A 75 -9.64 -1.46 -16.49
CA GLY A 75 -9.38 -0.33 -17.39
C GLY A 75 -8.59 0.83 -16.76
N ILE A 76 -8.08 0.67 -15.53
CA ILE A 76 -7.31 1.71 -14.83
C ILE A 76 -5.83 1.50 -15.11
N PHE A 77 -5.21 2.44 -15.84
CA PHE A 77 -3.80 2.40 -16.20
C PHE A 77 -3.00 3.36 -15.33
N CYS A 78 -2.11 2.80 -14.50
CA CYS A 78 -1.23 3.59 -13.65
C CYS A 78 0.16 3.72 -14.29
N ILE A 79 0.57 4.95 -14.60
CA ILE A 79 1.91 5.27 -15.15
C ILE A 79 2.97 5.30 -14.03
N ASN A 80 2.57 5.70 -12.83
CA ASN A 80 3.42 5.74 -11.65
C ASN A 80 2.98 4.68 -10.64
N PRO A 81 3.58 3.48 -10.64
CA PRO A 81 3.17 2.40 -9.74
C PRO A 81 3.15 2.80 -8.25
N SER A 82 4.10 3.63 -7.78
CA SER A 82 4.12 4.07 -6.38
C SER A 82 2.84 4.81 -5.94
N ALA A 83 2.12 5.44 -6.87
CA ALA A 83 0.84 6.09 -6.59
C ALA A 83 -0.26 5.10 -6.14
N ILE A 84 -0.17 3.82 -6.51
CA ILE A 84 -1.10 2.77 -6.09
C ILE A 84 -1.09 2.63 -4.56
N ASN A 85 0.08 2.73 -3.92
CA ASN A 85 0.19 2.64 -2.47
C ASN A 85 -0.38 3.90 -1.78
N ILE A 86 -0.13 5.07 -2.36
CA ILE A 86 -0.62 6.36 -1.84
C ILE A 86 -2.15 6.41 -1.89
N ALA A 87 -2.75 5.88 -2.96
CA ALA A 87 -4.20 5.85 -3.14
C ALA A 87 -4.95 5.18 -1.97
N GLY A 88 -4.33 4.19 -1.31
CA GLY A 88 -4.90 3.54 -0.13
C GLY A 88 -4.87 4.37 1.16
N THR A 89 -4.15 5.49 1.16
CA THR A 89 -3.97 6.36 2.33
C THR A 89 -4.62 7.74 2.19
N LEU A 90 -5.30 8.00 1.06
CA LEU A 90 -5.96 9.28 0.81
C LEU A 90 -7.17 9.46 1.74
N ASN A 91 -7.30 10.65 2.32
CA ASN A 91 -8.44 11.03 3.17
C ASN A 91 -9.41 12.01 2.48
N THR A 92 -8.99 12.61 1.37
CA THR A 92 -9.72 13.66 0.65
C THR A 92 -9.52 13.44 -0.84
N VAL A 93 -10.61 13.57 -1.61
CA VAL A 93 -10.58 13.53 -3.07
C VAL A 93 -11.18 14.83 -3.58
N VAL A 94 -10.43 15.54 -4.43
CA VAL A 94 -10.89 16.76 -5.08
C VAL A 94 -11.21 16.39 -6.53
N PHE A 95 -12.45 16.59 -6.94
CA PHE A 95 -12.88 16.36 -8.30
C PHE A 95 -12.86 17.67 -9.07
N ASP A 96 -12.31 17.64 -10.28
CA ASP A 96 -12.53 18.72 -11.25
C ASP A 96 -13.96 18.64 -11.78
N LYS A 97 -14.51 19.76 -12.24
CA LYS A 97 -15.90 19.81 -12.72
C LYS A 97 -15.99 19.33 -14.17
N THR A 98 -15.46 20.11 -15.09
CA THR A 98 -15.67 19.91 -16.53
C THR A 98 -14.74 18.82 -17.06
N GLY A 99 -15.28 17.89 -17.85
CA GLY A 99 -14.52 16.72 -18.32
C GLY A 99 -14.24 15.66 -17.26
N THR A 100 -14.81 15.80 -16.05
CA THR A 100 -14.68 14.81 -14.95
C THR A 100 -16.05 14.51 -14.31
N LEU A 101 -16.68 15.48 -13.64
CA LEU A 101 -18.04 15.32 -13.10
C LEU A 101 -19.11 15.57 -14.15
N THR A 102 -18.82 16.47 -15.08
CA THR A 102 -19.67 16.74 -16.25
C THR A 102 -18.90 16.38 -17.52
N GLU A 103 -19.66 16.04 -18.56
CA GLU A 103 -19.13 16.07 -19.92
C GLU A 103 -18.65 17.50 -20.24
N ASP A 104 -17.73 17.62 -21.20
CA ASP A 104 -17.25 18.93 -21.70
C ASP A 104 -18.28 19.57 -22.65
N GLU A 105 -19.36 18.86 -22.95
CA GLU A 105 -20.41 19.27 -23.87
C GLU A 105 -21.64 19.84 -23.15
N MET A 106 -22.33 20.77 -23.81
CA MET A 106 -23.55 21.38 -23.30
C MET A 106 -24.78 20.73 -23.96
N SER A 107 -25.61 20.03 -23.18
CA SER A 107 -26.87 19.42 -23.62
C SER A 107 -28.07 20.14 -23.00
N VAL A 108 -29.11 20.40 -23.80
CA VAL A 108 -30.36 21.03 -23.36
C VAL A 108 -31.23 19.96 -22.68
N LYS A 109 -31.44 20.10 -21.37
CA LYS A 109 -32.22 19.12 -20.58
C LYS A 109 -33.74 19.31 -20.61
N GLY A 110 -34.25 20.34 -21.26
CA GLY A 110 -35.69 20.56 -21.41
C GLY A 110 -36.07 22.02 -21.63
N VAL A 111 -37.34 22.25 -21.95
CA VAL A 111 -37.91 23.59 -22.17
C VAL A 111 -39.11 23.79 -21.24
N TRP A 112 -39.09 24.84 -20.43
CA TRP A 112 -40.23 25.23 -19.60
C TRP A 112 -41.14 26.22 -20.33
N ARG A 113 -42.44 25.91 -20.45
CA ARG A 113 -43.44 26.82 -21.01
C ARG A 113 -44.19 27.55 -19.89
N SER A 114 -44.19 28.88 -19.95
CA SER A 114 -44.94 29.72 -18.99
C SER A 114 -46.45 29.50 -19.15
N GLY A 115 -47.16 29.23 -18.04
CA GLY A 115 -48.61 29.03 -18.01
C GLY A 115 -49.08 27.57 -17.89
N ILE A 116 -48.17 26.60 -17.97
CA ILE A 116 -48.46 25.18 -17.70
C ILE A 116 -47.77 24.84 -16.37
N GLN A 117 -48.55 24.51 -15.34
CA GLN A 117 -47.98 23.96 -14.12
C GLN A 117 -47.65 22.48 -14.41
N PRO A 118 -46.39 22.06 -14.29
CA PRO A 118 -46.08 20.66 -14.48
C PRO A 118 -46.64 19.90 -13.31
N THR A 119 -47.43 18.89 -13.63
CA THR A 119 -47.94 17.95 -12.64
C THR A 119 -46.83 17.04 -12.14
N GLU A 120 -45.77 16.78 -12.93
CA GLU A 120 -44.62 15.94 -12.53
C GLU A 120 -43.30 16.33 -13.25
N PHE A 121 -42.16 15.94 -12.66
CA PHE A 121 -40.80 16.28 -13.10
C PHE A 121 -40.32 15.45 -14.33
N GLU A 122 -41.05 14.38 -14.68
CA GLU A 122 -40.65 13.38 -15.68
C GLU A 122 -40.93 13.77 -17.16
N GLU A 123 -41.72 14.81 -17.42
CA GLU A 123 -41.98 15.26 -18.80
C GLU A 123 -40.82 16.05 -19.44
N PHE A 124 -39.77 16.39 -18.69
CA PHE A 124 -38.62 17.12 -19.20
C PHE A 124 -37.62 16.25 -19.98
N TYR A 125 -37.60 14.93 -19.73
CA TYR A 125 -36.58 14.01 -20.29
C TYR A 125 -36.95 13.33 -21.60
N GLN A 126 -38.23 13.34 -22.01
CA GLN A 126 -38.73 12.51 -23.13
C GLN A 126 -38.34 13.02 -24.53
N GLN A 127 -37.76 14.21 -24.69
CA GLN A 127 -37.51 14.77 -26.03
C GLN A 127 -36.16 14.38 -26.66
N GLU A 128 -35.22 13.81 -25.90
CA GLU A 128 -33.89 13.41 -26.40
C GLU A 128 -33.88 11.98 -27.01
N TYR A 129 -34.96 11.20 -26.87
CA TYR A 129 -35.07 9.81 -27.36
C TYR A 129 -35.67 9.64 -28.78
N LEU A 130 -36.11 10.71 -29.44
CA LEU A 130 -36.74 10.63 -30.79
C LEU A 130 -35.83 11.05 -31.95
N LEU A 131 -34.54 11.28 -31.71
CA LEU A 131 -33.55 11.50 -32.77
C LEU A 131 -32.63 10.28 -32.86
N GLU A 132 -33.07 9.26 -33.58
CA GLU A 132 -32.12 8.28 -34.12
C GLU A 132 -31.19 9.00 -35.10
N PRO A 133 -29.85 8.86 -34.99
CA PRO A 133 -28.97 9.29 -36.06
C PRO A 133 -29.17 8.34 -37.25
N SER A 134 -29.84 8.83 -38.28
CA SER A 134 -29.80 8.25 -39.61
C SER A 134 -28.34 8.07 -40.03
N HIS A 135 -27.97 6.82 -40.34
CA HIS A 135 -26.81 6.40 -41.15
C HIS A 135 -25.58 7.32 -41.12
N VAL A 136 -24.53 6.87 -40.43
CA VAL A 136 -23.16 7.20 -40.81
C VAL A 136 -22.53 5.92 -41.36
N ASP A 137 -22.62 5.77 -42.68
CA ASP A 137 -21.70 4.95 -43.46
C ASP A 137 -20.38 5.74 -43.58
N GLU A 138 -19.30 5.26 -42.96
CA GLU A 138 -17.95 5.01 -43.52
C GLU A 138 -16.98 4.49 -42.44
#